data_AF-A0AAD5R0Q5-F1
#
_entry.id   AF-A0AAD5R0Q5-F1
#
_cell.length_a   1.000
_cell.length_b   1.000
_cell.length_c   1.000
_cell.angle_alpha   90.00
_cell.angle_beta   90.00
_cell.angle_gamma   90.00
#
_symmetry.space_group_name_H-M   'P 1'
#
loop_
_entity.id
_entity.type
_entity.pdbx_description
1 polymer ?
#
loop_
_entity_poly.entity_id
_entity_poly.type
_entity_poly.pdbx_seq_one_letter_code
_entity_poly.pdbx_strand_id
1 'polypeptide(L)'
;MLFFYVDDNGLGPLHHAIANNDAEMLKLLIGCGEFDLFERNDAGQSPLVYAARMAHPGIECISILVSAITTFRKHHHDDVLSDHFSNIGASRRQLIKSLPLHDEANVRYALTDAMGRNVIHYAALNNAPHLVHYFATCGANVNLVDNHGDAPIHLAARGGNVEAVAALILNNCDMSVRDASERTAYTVADLQGYSLVCELFNKAQNVSCN
;
A
#
# COMPACT_ATOMS: atom_id res chain seq x y z
N MET A 1 -14.44 28.06 -4.85
CA MET A 1 -13.02 27.77 -4.54
C MET A 1 -12.99 27.43 -3.07
N LEU A 2 -13.24 26.16 -2.73
CA LEU A 2 -13.22 25.72 -1.34
C LEU A 2 -11.75 25.54 -0.95
N PHE A 3 -11.28 26.35 -0.01
CA PHE A 3 -10.00 26.12 0.66
C PHE A 3 -10.17 24.80 1.43
N PHE A 4 -9.58 23.73 0.92
CA PHE A 4 -9.59 22.46 1.62
C PHE A 4 -8.72 22.59 2.87
N TYR A 5 -9.34 22.38 4.04
CA TYR A 5 -8.68 22.43 5.34
C TYR A 5 -7.79 21.19 5.46
N VAL A 6 -6.50 21.39 5.30
CA VAL A 6 -5.47 20.43 5.74
C VAL A 6 -4.88 20.95 7.05
N ASP A 7 -4.61 20.05 7.98
CA ASP A 7 -3.91 20.41 9.22
C ASP A 7 -2.41 20.68 8.99
N ASP A 8 -1.67 20.97 10.06
CA ASP A 8 -0.23 21.26 10.01
C ASP A 8 0.63 20.09 9.51
N ASN A 9 0.07 18.89 9.32
CA ASN A 9 0.73 17.71 8.76
C ASN A 9 0.21 17.35 7.35
N GLY A 10 -0.59 18.23 6.73
CA GLY A 10 -1.22 17.98 5.44
C GLY A 10 -2.37 16.97 5.51
N LEU A 11 -2.94 16.68 6.68
CA LEU A 11 -4.06 15.75 6.79
C LEU A 11 -5.37 16.42 6.33
N GLY A 12 -5.90 15.95 5.20
CA GLY A 12 -7.25 16.28 4.75
C GLY A 12 -8.36 15.52 5.51
N PRO A 13 -9.64 15.80 5.21
CA PRO A 13 -10.78 15.20 5.91
C PRO A 13 -10.82 13.66 5.90
N LEU A 14 -10.44 13.04 4.77
CA LEU A 14 -10.36 11.58 4.67
C LEU A 14 -9.30 11.01 5.63
N HIS A 15 -8.15 11.69 5.78
CA HIS A 15 -7.11 11.28 6.72
C HIS A 15 -7.57 11.38 8.18
N HIS A 16 -8.31 12.44 8.54
CA HIS A 16 -8.86 12.60 9.89
C HIS A 16 -9.92 11.54 10.21
N ALA A 17 -10.80 11.20 9.27
CA ALA A 17 -11.76 10.10 9.47
C ALA A 17 -11.02 8.78 9.77
N ILE A 18 -9.93 8.50 9.06
CA ILE A 18 -9.09 7.32 9.27
C ILE A 18 -8.35 7.36 10.61
N ALA A 19 -7.77 8.51 10.96
CA ALA A 19 -7.05 8.70 12.23
C ALA A 19 -7.95 8.47 13.45
N ASN A 20 -9.24 8.78 13.32
CA ASN A 20 -10.24 8.54 14.37
C ASN A 20 -10.94 7.18 14.26
N ASN A 21 -10.57 6.35 13.27
CA ASN A 21 -11.24 5.09 12.93
C ASN A 21 -12.77 5.25 12.74
N ASP A 22 -13.19 6.37 12.15
CA ASP A 22 -14.59 6.72 11.91
C ASP A 22 -15.02 6.29 10.50
N ALA A 23 -15.43 5.02 10.39
CA ALA A 23 -15.85 4.41 9.14
C ALA A 23 -17.11 5.06 8.55
N GLU A 24 -18.02 5.55 9.39
CA GLU A 24 -19.24 6.21 8.94
C GLU A 24 -18.95 7.59 8.36
N MET A 25 -18.12 8.39 9.04
CA MET A 25 -17.63 9.65 8.48
C MET A 25 -16.89 9.41 7.17
N LEU A 26 -16.04 8.38 7.11
CA LEU A 26 -15.33 8.03 5.89
C LEU A 26 -16.29 7.69 4.74
N LYS A 27 -17.34 6.90 4.98
CA LYS A 27 -18.40 6.60 3.98
C LYS A 27 -19.11 7.87 3.52
N LEU A 28 -19.46 8.77 4.45
CA LEU A 28 -20.13 10.04 4.13
C LEU A 28 -19.23 10.91 3.25
N LEU A 29 -17.97 11.11 3.62
CA LEU A 29 -17.02 11.91 2.86
C LEU A 29 -16.82 11.35 1.44
N ILE A 30 -16.64 10.04 1.31
CA ILE A 30 -16.51 9.39 -0.01
C ILE A 30 -17.82 9.51 -0.81
N GLY A 31 -18.97 9.34 -0.16
CA GLY A 31 -20.29 9.41 -0.78
C GLY A 31 -20.66 10.80 -1.33
N CYS A 32 -20.10 11.87 -0.77
CA CYS A 32 -20.26 13.23 -1.32
C CYS A 32 -19.55 13.40 -2.67
N GLY A 33 -18.53 12.59 -2.97
CA GLY A 33 -17.81 12.63 -4.25
C GLY A 33 -16.94 13.88 -4.49
N GLU A 34 -16.77 14.73 -3.47
CA GLU A 34 -16.01 15.99 -3.56
C GLU A 34 -14.52 15.84 -3.19
N PHE A 35 -14.15 14.75 -2.49
CA PHE A 35 -12.81 14.55 -1.95
C PHE A 35 -11.96 13.62 -2.82
N ASP A 36 -10.68 13.96 -2.98
CA ASP A 36 -9.73 13.12 -3.69
C ASP A 36 -9.28 11.93 -2.82
N LEU A 37 -9.64 10.71 -3.25
CA LEU A 37 -9.23 9.45 -2.62
C LEU A 37 -7.71 9.24 -2.62
N PHE A 38 -6.96 10.05 -3.37
CA PHE A 38 -5.53 9.99 -3.54
C PHE A 38 -4.84 11.28 -3.05
N GLU A 39 -5.53 12.16 -2.32
CA GLU A 39 -4.89 13.33 -1.71
C GLU A 39 -3.68 12.92 -0.86
N ARG A 40 -2.56 13.64 -0.96
CA ARG A 40 -1.33 13.29 -0.23
C ARG A 40 -1.13 14.23 0.95
N ASN A 41 -0.88 13.65 2.12
CA ASN A 41 -0.38 14.42 3.26
C ASN A 41 1.11 14.78 3.10
N ASP A 42 1.69 15.47 4.08
CA ASP A 42 3.10 15.91 4.02
C ASP A 42 4.10 14.75 4.00
N ALA A 43 3.71 13.57 4.51
CA ALA A 43 4.48 12.33 4.40
C ALA A 43 4.33 11.63 3.03
N GLY A 44 3.60 12.25 2.10
CA GLY A 44 3.30 11.71 0.77
C GLY A 44 2.31 10.54 0.79
N GLN A 45 1.58 10.34 1.88
CA GLN A 45 0.65 9.21 2.04
C GLN A 45 -0.72 9.57 1.48
N SER A 46 -1.29 8.65 0.70
CA SER A 46 -2.72 8.69 0.39
C SER A 46 -3.54 8.26 1.62
N PRO A 47 -4.86 8.50 1.66
CA PRO A 47 -5.74 7.97 2.70
C PRO A 47 -5.54 6.46 2.91
N LEU A 48 -5.44 5.67 1.84
CA LEU A 48 -5.24 4.21 1.95
C LEU A 48 -3.87 3.84 2.55
N VAL A 49 -2.80 4.52 2.13
CA VAL A 49 -1.44 4.29 2.67
C VAL A 49 -1.38 4.72 4.13
N TYR A 50 -2.00 5.85 4.46
CA TYR A 50 -2.14 6.36 5.82
C TYR A 50 -2.90 5.34 6.71
N ALA A 51 -4.01 4.79 6.22
CA ALA A 51 -4.76 3.75 6.93
C ALA A 51 -3.91 2.51 7.23
N ALA A 52 -3.16 2.02 6.23
CA ALA A 52 -2.26 0.88 6.42
C ALA A 52 -1.15 1.18 7.44
N ARG A 53 -0.61 2.41 7.46
CA ARG A 53 0.41 2.84 8.42
C ARG A 53 -0.12 2.88 9.85
N MET A 54 -1.31 3.42 10.05
CA MET A 54 -1.81 3.69 11.41
C MET A 54 -2.04 2.45 12.25
N ALA A 55 -1.98 1.26 11.66
CA ALA A 55 -2.12 -0.02 12.34
C ALA A 55 -3.45 -0.17 13.10
N HIS A 56 -4.42 0.74 12.90
CA HIS A 56 -5.74 0.62 13.50
C HIS A 56 -6.38 -0.64 12.91
N PRO A 57 -6.69 -1.66 13.74
CA PRO A 57 -7.34 -2.88 13.30
C PRO A 57 -8.80 -2.54 13.01
N GLY A 58 -9.02 -1.89 11.87
CA GLY A 58 -10.29 -1.45 11.35
C GLY A 58 -10.27 -1.79 9.88
N ILE A 59 -10.43 -3.08 9.58
CA ILE A 59 -10.60 -3.56 8.21
C ILE A 59 -11.69 -2.76 7.48
N GLU A 60 -12.62 -2.16 8.22
CA GLU A 60 -13.69 -1.34 7.69
C GLU A 60 -13.17 -0.12 6.93
N CYS A 61 -12.35 0.77 7.52
CA CYS A 61 -11.82 1.93 6.79
C CYS A 61 -10.98 1.52 5.57
N ILE A 62 -10.14 0.49 5.73
CA ILE A 62 -9.33 -0.05 4.64
C ILE A 62 -10.20 -0.63 3.52
N SER A 63 -11.23 -1.43 3.85
CA SER A 63 -12.13 -2.06 2.88
C SER A 63 -13.03 -1.06 2.17
N ILE A 64 -13.49 -0.01 2.87
CA ILE A 64 -14.22 1.11 2.29
C ILE A 64 -13.34 1.80 1.24
N LEU A 65 -12.09 2.13 1.58
CA LEU A 65 -11.17 2.79 0.66
C LEU A 65 -10.84 1.91 -0.55
N VAL A 66 -10.55 0.62 -0.33
CA VAL A 66 -10.28 -0.32 -1.42
C VAL A 66 -11.49 -0.48 -2.33
N SER A 67 -12.70 -0.59 -1.76
CA SER A 67 -13.96 -0.67 -2.53
C SER A 67 -14.21 0.60 -3.35
N ALA A 68 -14.04 1.78 -2.73
CA ALA A 68 -14.18 3.07 -3.39
C ALA A 68 -13.17 3.23 -4.54
N ILE A 69 -11.90 2.91 -4.31
CA ILE A 69 -10.84 2.95 -5.32
C ILE A 69 -11.13 1.97 -6.47
N THR A 70 -11.62 0.78 -6.17
CA THR A 70 -11.97 -0.23 -7.18
C THR A 70 -13.17 0.22 -8.02
N THR A 71 -14.19 0.78 -7.39
CA THR A 71 -15.37 1.33 -8.06
C THR A 71 -15.01 2.51 -8.95
N PHE A 72 -14.20 3.44 -8.42
CA PHE A 72 -13.65 4.55 -9.19
C PHE A 72 -12.92 4.07 -10.44
N ARG A 73 -12.07 3.04 -10.32
CA ARG A 73 -11.34 2.44 -11.45
C ARG A 73 -12.26 1.79 -12.48
N LYS A 74 -13.31 1.06 -12.06
CA LYS A 74 -14.28 0.44 -12.97
C LYS A 74 -15.01 1.48 -13.81
N HIS A 75 -15.57 2.52 -13.18
CA HIS A 75 -16.24 3.59 -13.90
C HIS A 75 -15.29 4.33 -14.87
N HIS A 76 -14.05 4.57 -14.47
CA HIS A 76 -13.06 5.20 -15.36
C HIS A 76 -12.65 4.30 -16.53
N HIS A 77 -12.60 2.97 -16.34
CA HIS A 77 -12.35 2.04 -17.43
C HIS A 77 -13.51 2.00 -18.44
N ASP A 78 -14.75 2.01 -17.94
CA ASP A 78 -15.95 2.06 -18.77
C ASP A 78 -16.11 3.41 -19.49
N ASP A 79 -15.73 4.52 -18.85
CA ASP A 79 -15.73 5.87 -19.45
C ASP A 79 -14.67 6.04 -20.54
N VAL A 80 -13.48 5.41 -20.39
CA VAL A 80 -12.43 5.40 -21.43
C VAL A 80 -12.85 4.58 -22.66
N LEU A 81 -13.74 3.60 -22.49
CA LEU A 81 -14.33 2.82 -23.58
C LEU A 81 -15.59 3.50 -24.19
N SER A 82 -16.12 4.55 -23.55
CA SER A 82 -17.30 5.32 -23.98
C SER A 82 -16.91 6.52 -24.86
N ASP A 83 -16.82 6.22 -26.14
CA ASP A 83 -16.30 6.94 -27.30
C ASP A 83 -16.91 8.33 -27.65
N HIS A 84 -17.11 9.29 -26.73
CA HIS A 84 -17.85 10.54 -27.08
C HIS A 84 -17.46 11.93 -26.53
N PHE A 85 -16.26 12.15 -25.93
CA PHE A 85 -15.88 13.51 -25.52
C PHE A 85 -14.44 13.90 -25.90
N SER A 86 -14.29 14.44 -27.11
CA SER A 86 -13.07 15.05 -27.66
C SER A 86 -12.63 16.35 -26.98
N ASN A 87 -13.27 16.79 -25.88
CA ASN A 87 -13.11 18.15 -25.38
C ASN A 87 -13.10 18.30 -23.84
N ILE A 88 -12.28 17.51 -23.13
CA ILE A 88 -11.97 17.79 -21.71
C ILE A 88 -10.46 17.67 -21.46
N GLY A 89 -9.79 18.83 -21.47
CA GLY A 89 -8.53 19.21 -20.82
C GLY A 89 -7.33 18.25 -20.85
N ALA A 90 -6.22 18.70 -21.43
CA ALA A 90 -4.90 18.03 -21.38
C ALA A 90 -4.47 17.60 -19.96
N SER A 91 -4.90 18.32 -18.92
CA SER A 91 -4.62 18.00 -17.52
C SER A 91 -5.24 16.67 -17.06
N ARG A 92 -6.38 16.27 -17.63
CA ARG A 92 -7.08 15.03 -17.27
C ARG A 92 -6.53 13.81 -18.03
N ARG A 93 -5.94 14.01 -19.21
CA ARG A 93 -5.17 12.99 -19.96
C ARG A 93 -3.91 12.54 -19.22
N GLN A 94 -3.33 13.40 -18.39
CA GLN A 94 -2.13 13.09 -17.60
C GLN A 94 -2.48 12.25 -16.36
N LEU A 95 -3.68 12.44 -15.81
CA LEU A 95 -4.25 11.60 -14.75
C LEU A 95 -4.59 10.18 -15.26
N ILE A 96 -5.05 10.05 -16.50
CA ILE A 96 -5.35 8.74 -17.13
C ILE A 96 -4.08 7.88 -17.34
N LYS A 97 -2.89 8.49 -17.46
CA LYS A 97 -1.61 7.74 -17.41
C LYS A 97 -1.25 7.22 -16.01
N SER A 98 -1.94 7.67 -14.95
CA SER A 98 -1.54 7.45 -13.56
C SER A 98 -2.39 6.43 -12.79
N LEU A 99 -3.41 5.85 -13.43
CA LEU A 99 -4.24 4.78 -12.85
C LEU A 99 -3.78 3.43 -13.42
N PRO A 100 -3.16 2.54 -12.62
CA PRO A 100 -2.73 1.24 -13.07
C PRO A 100 -3.93 0.30 -13.09
N LEU A 101 -4.48 0.08 -14.28
CA LEU A 101 -5.20 -1.13 -14.61
C LEU A 101 -4.17 -2.06 -15.28
N HIS A 102 -3.88 -3.17 -14.60
CA HIS A 102 -3.15 -4.34 -15.08
C HIS A 102 -1.85 -4.11 -15.88
N ASP A 103 -0.74 -4.23 -15.14
CA ASP A 103 0.63 -4.55 -15.59
C ASP A 103 1.30 -3.67 -16.66
N GLU A 104 2.34 -2.93 -16.23
CA GLU A 104 3.74 -3.18 -16.64
C GLU A 104 4.64 -2.01 -16.17
N ALA A 105 5.53 -2.32 -15.23
CA ALA A 105 6.79 -1.62 -14.91
C ALA A 105 6.81 -0.15 -14.41
N ASN A 106 5.77 0.70 -14.46
CA ASN A 106 6.02 2.14 -14.20
C ASN A 106 4.89 3.05 -13.67
N VAL A 107 3.96 2.57 -12.83
CA VAL A 107 3.00 3.48 -12.14
C VAL A 107 3.48 3.80 -10.72
N ARG A 108 4.61 4.52 -10.65
CA ARG A 108 5.39 4.81 -9.42
C ARG A 108 4.77 5.88 -8.49
N TYR A 109 3.51 6.28 -8.62
CA TYR A 109 2.95 7.37 -7.78
C TYR A 109 1.53 7.19 -7.24
N ALA A 110 0.87 6.04 -7.41
CA ALA A 110 -0.51 5.92 -6.95
C ALA A 110 -0.72 5.27 -5.56
N LEU A 111 0.26 4.57 -4.96
CA LEU A 111 0.04 3.83 -3.70
C LEU A 111 1.24 3.80 -2.75
N THR A 112 2.23 4.68 -2.94
CA THR A 112 3.40 4.78 -2.06
C THR A 112 3.44 6.10 -1.33
N ASP A 113 4.07 6.11 -0.17
CA ASP A 113 4.44 7.33 0.55
C ASP A 113 5.69 8.01 -0.05
N ALA A 114 6.16 9.09 0.57
CA ALA A 114 7.38 9.80 0.17
C ALA A 114 8.66 8.94 0.28
N MET A 115 8.63 7.84 1.04
CA MET A 115 9.72 6.89 1.18
C MET A 115 9.65 5.78 0.12
N GLY A 116 8.65 5.77 -0.76
CA GLY A 116 8.45 4.70 -1.73
C GLY A 116 7.75 3.46 -1.15
N ARG A 117 7.24 3.53 0.08
CA ARG A 117 6.59 2.41 0.78
C ARG A 117 5.12 2.32 0.42
N ASN A 118 4.67 1.14 0.01
CA ASN A 118 3.25 0.84 -0.22
C ASN A 118 2.54 0.30 1.04
N VAL A 119 1.25 -0.01 0.91
CA VAL A 119 0.43 -0.59 1.99
C VAL A 119 0.99 -1.88 2.60
N ILE A 120 1.69 -2.72 1.80
CA ILE A 120 2.27 -3.97 2.28
C ILE A 120 3.51 -3.72 3.14
N HIS A 121 4.31 -2.69 2.84
CA HIS A 121 5.43 -2.28 3.72
C HIS A 121 4.93 -1.99 5.13
N TYR A 122 3.81 -1.27 5.24
CA TYR A 122 3.21 -0.93 6.52
C TYR A 122 2.56 -2.14 7.22
N ALA A 123 1.86 -3.00 6.48
CA ALA A 123 1.35 -4.26 7.03
C ALA A 123 2.48 -5.14 7.57
N ALA A 124 3.62 -5.18 6.87
CA ALA A 124 4.81 -5.91 7.27
C ALA A 124 5.47 -5.31 8.52
N LEU A 125 5.60 -3.99 8.58
CA LEU A 125 6.16 -3.27 9.73
C LEU A 125 5.30 -3.43 10.99
N ASN A 126 3.98 -3.46 10.84
CA ASN A 126 3.01 -3.57 11.94
C ASN A 126 2.70 -5.01 12.36
N ASN A 127 3.42 -6.00 11.83
CA ASN A 127 3.14 -7.43 12.04
C ASN A 127 1.67 -7.82 11.78
N ALA A 128 1.08 -7.32 10.69
CA ALA A 128 -0.34 -7.49 10.36
C ALA A 128 -0.51 -8.48 9.18
N PRO A 129 -0.40 -9.80 9.40
CA PRO A 129 -0.45 -10.81 8.33
C PRO A 129 -1.76 -10.79 7.54
N HIS A 130 -2.89 -10.53 8.21
CA HIS A 130 -4.20 -10.43 7.58
C HIS A 130 -4.26 -9.29 6.54
N LEU A 131 -3.60 -8.15 6.80
CA LEU A 131 -3.50 -7.05 5.84
C LEU A 131 -2.54 -7.38 4.70
N VAL A 132 -1.46 -8.12 4.95
CA VAL A 132 -0.57 -8.63 3.88
C VAL A 132 -1.38 -9.47 2.89
N HIS A 133 -2.12 -10.46 3.37
CA HIS A 133 -2.98 -11.29 2.51
C HIS A 133 -4.07 -10.47 1.80
N TYR A 134 -4.74 -9.59 2.52
CA TYR A 134 -5.81 -8.77 1.94
C TYR A 134 -5.28 -7.86 0.81
N PHE A 135 -4.19 -7.13 1.04
CA PHE A 135 -3.63 -6.26 0.02
C PHE A 135 -3.03 -7.03 -1.15
N ALA A 136 -2.41 -8.19 -0.90
CA ALA A 136 -1.91 -9.06 -1.97
C ALA A 136 -3.06 -9.56 -2.87
N THR A 137 -4.18 -10.00 -2.29
CA THR A 137 -5.37 -10.41 -3.08
C THR A 137 -6.01 -9.24 -3.84
N CYS A 138 -5.86 -8.01 -3.35
CA CYS A 138 -6.25 -6.78 -4.05
C CYS A 138 -5.22 -6.33 -5.11
N GLY A 139 -4.15 -7.09 -5.35
CA GLY A 139 -3.14 -6.82 -6.39
C GLY A 139 -2.02 -5.85 -5.99
N ALA A 140 -1.82 -5.58 -4.69
CA ALA A 140 -0.67 -4.79 -4.26
C ALA A 140 0.64 -5.57 -4.43
N ASN A 141 1.68 -4.90 -4.89
CA ASN A 141 2.99 -5.52 -5.15
C ASN A 141 3.71 -5.88 -3.83
N VAL A 142 3.85 -7.18 -3.57
CA VAL A 142 4.53 -7.74 -2.40
C VAL A 142 6.06 -7.56 -2.40
N ASN A 143 6.64 -7.28 -3.58
CA ASN A 143 8.09 -7.17 -3.80
C ASN A 143 8.54 -5.74 -4.13
N LEU A 144 7.64 -4.75 -4.06
CA LEU A 144 8.03 -3.36 -4.28
C LEU A 144 9.11 -2.97 -3.27
N VAL A 145 10.20 -2.36 -3.74
CA VAL A 145 11.24 -1.83 -2.86
C VAL A 145 11.03 -0.35 -2.60
N ASP A 146 11.27 0.08 -1.37
CA ASP A 146 11.25 1.49 -0.98
C ASP A 146 12.56 2.21 -1.38
N ASN A 147 12.69 3.48 -0.98
CA ASN A 147 13.87 4.29 -1.30
C ASN A 147 15.18 3.81 -0.65
N HIS A 148 15.11 2.88 0.31
CA HIS A 148 16.25 2.20 0.93
C HIS A 148 16.53 0.83 0.30
N GLY A 149 15.79 0.46 -0.76
CA GLY A 149 15.85 -0.87 -1.34
C GLY A 149 15.14 -1.93 -0.49
N ASP A 150 14.51 -1.55 0.62
CA ASP A 150 13.82 -2.49 1.49
C ASP A 150 12.49 -2.88 0.83
N ALA A 151 12.35 -4.14 0.44
CA ALA A 151 11.03 -4.75 0.19
C ALA A 151 10.26 -4.97 1.51
N PRO A 152 8.92 -5.16 1.51
CA PRO A 152 8.15 -5.39 2.74
C PRO A 152 8.73 -6.48 3.65
N ILE A 153 9.29 -7.54 3.06
CA ILE A 153 9.91 -8.64 3.80
C ILE A 153 11.15 -8.21 4.60
N HIS A 154 11.90 -7.20 4.14
CA HIS A 154 13.01 -6.63 4.91
C HIS A 154 12.49 -5.90 6.15
N LEU A 155 11.39 -5.15 6.03
CA LEU A 155 10.79 -4.45 7.17
C LEU A 155 10.24 -5.43 8.21
N ALA A 156 9.56 -6.50 7.77
CA ALA A 156 9.11 -7.56 8.66
C ALA A 156 10.29 -8.25 9.37
N ALA A 157 11.34 -8.61 8.62
CA ALA A 157 12.54 -9.23 9.16
C ALA A 157 13.27 -8.32 10.17
N ARG A 158 13.38 -7.03 9.87
CA ARG A 158 14.01 -6.03 10.74
C ARG A 158 13.22 -5.78 12.04
N GLY A 159 11.90 -5.96 12.01
CA GLY A 159 11.05 -5.88 13.19
C GLY A 159 10.95 -7.19 13.99
N GLY A 160 11.51 -8.29 13.48
CA GLY A 160 11.29 -9.63 14.07
C GLY A 160 9.85 -10.12 13.93
N ASN A 161 9.11 -9.60 12.95
CA ASN A 161 7.67 -9.82 12.76
C ASN A 161 7.41 -11.17 12.09
N VAL A 162 7.42 -12.24 12.90
CA VAL A 162 7.32 -13.65 12.47
C VAL A 162 6.09 -13.88 11.60
N GLU A 163 4.92 -13.41 12.02
CA GLU A 163 3.65 -13.64 11.32
C GLU A 163 3.60 -12.89 9.99
N ALA A 164 4.08 -11.65 9.94
CA ALA A 164 4.19 -10.92 8.67
C ALA A 164 5.18 -11.57 7.70
N VAL A 165 6.33 -12.08 8.17
CA VAL A 165 7.27 -12.83 7.33
C VAL A 165 6.58 -14.07 6.76
N ALA A 166 5.89 -14.85 7.60
CA ALA A 166 5.15 -16.02 7.14
C ALA A 166 4.08 -15.66 6.09
N ALA A 167 3.30 -14.60 6.34
CA ALA A 167 2.30 -14.14 5.40
C ALA A 167 2.90 -13.69 4.06
N LEU A 168 4.02 -12.96 4.06
CA LEU A 168 4.70 -12.54 2.84
C LEU A 168 5.20 -13.74 2.02
N ILE A 169 5.82 -14.72 2.68
CA ILE A 169 6.27 -15.97 2.05
C ILE A 169 5.08 -16.72 1.43
N LEU A 170 3.97 -16.83 2.15
CA LEU A 170 2.73 -17.44 1.64
C LEU A 170 2.12 -16.71 0.44
N ASN A 171 2.37 -15.41 0.29
CA ASN A 171 1.96 -14.63 -0.88
C ASN A 171 3.07 -14.56 -1.96
N ASN A 172 3.99 -15.53 -1.99
CA ASN A 172 5.04 -15.68 -2.99
C ASN A 172 5.95 -14.44 -3.14
N CYS A 173 6.30 -13.78 -2.03
CA CYS A 173 7.31 -12.73 -2.07
C CYS A 173 8.68 -13.29 -2.50
N ASP A 174 9.47 -12.45 -3.17
CA ASP A 174 10.86 -12.76 -3.51
C ASP A 174 11.76 -12.54 -2.28
N MET A 175 12.23 -13.64 -1.69
CA MET A 175 13.12 -13.62 -0.53
C MET A 175 14.58 -13.30 -0.90
N SER A 176 14.91 -13.21 -2.19
CA SER A 176 16.27 -12.95 -2.69
C SER A 176 16.56 -11.46 -2.92
N VAL A 177 15.53 -10.60 -2.85
CA VAL A 177 15.67 -9.14 -2.96
C VAL A 177 16.72 -8.66 -1.95
N ARG A 178 17.55 -7.71 -2.40
CA ARG A 178 18.59 -7.08 -1.58
C ARG A 178 18.25 -5.62 -1.32
N ASP A 179 18.42 -5.21 -0.07
CA ASP A 179 18.36 -3.80 0.32
C ASP A 179 19.55 -3.00 -0.23
N ALA A 180 19.59 -1.68 -0.02
CA ALA A 180 20.68 -0.82 -0.47
C ALA A 180 22.06 -1.15 0.17
N SER A 181 22.10 -2.01 1.19
CA SER A 181 23.33 -2.54 1.80
C SER A 181 23.68 -3.94 1.29
N GLU A 182 23.06 -4.38 0.19
CA GLU A 182 23.21 -5.72 -0.42
C GLU A 182 22.76 -6.88 0.50
N ARG A 183 21.92 -6.60 1.49
CA ARG A 183 21.43 -7.60 2.46
C ARG A 183 20.08 -8.14 2.04
N THR A 184 19.89 -9.45 2.15
CA THR A 184 18.56 -10.07 2.05
C THR A 184 17.82 -9.95 3.39
N ALA A 185 16.50 -10.11 3.37
CA ALA A 185 15.70 -10.12 4.60
C ALA A 185 16.16 -11.18 5.62
N TYR A 186 16.64 -12.33 5.18
CA TYR A 186 17.28 -13.32 6.07
C TYR A 186 18.49 -12.73 6.79
N THR A 187 19.43 -12.13 6.04
CA THR A 187 20.64 -11.54 6.65
C THR A 187 20.30 -10.40 7.59
N VAL A 188 19.25 -9.62 7.31
CA VAL A 188 18.75 -8.60 8.24
C VAL A 188 18.24 -9.24 9.53
N ALA A 189 17.42 -10.28 9.46
CA ALA A 189 16.92 -10.98 10.66
C ALA A 189 18.06 -11.62 11.48
N ASP A 190 19.04 -12.22 10.81
CA ASP A 190 20.18 -12.88 11.44
C ASP A 190 21.07 -11.89 12.20
N LEU A 191 21.40 -10.75 11.57
CA LEU A 191 22.16 -9.67 12.20
C LEU A 191 21.44 -9.07 13.42
N GLN A 192 20.10 -9.10 13.45
CA GLN A 192 19.30 -8.63 14.58
C GLN A 192 19.05 -9.73 15.63
N GLY A 193 19.45 -10.98 15.38
CA GLY A 193 19.27 -12.11 16.30
C GLY A 193 17.86 -12.69 16.35
N TYR A 194 17.02 -12.47 15.32
CA TYR A 194 15.65 -12.98 15.27
C TYR A 194 15.59 -14.44 14.79
N SER A 195 15.98 -15.36 15.67
CA SER A 195 16.09 -16.79 15.39
C SER A 195 14.84 -17.42 14.77
N LEU A 196 13.63 -17.10 15.27
CA LEU A 196 12.37 -17.62 14.73
C LEU A 196 12.13 -17.19 13.27
N VAL A 197 12.50 -15.95 12.93
CA VAL A 197 12.41 -15.45 11.55
C VAL A 197 13.42 -16.19 10.66
N CYS A 198 14.65 -16.36 11.13
CA CYS A 198 15.67 -17.14 10.42
C CYS A 198 15.25 -18.60 10.18
N GLU A 199 14.62 -19.24 11.17
CA GLU A 199 14.07 -20.59 11.04
C GLU A 199 12.96 -20.67 9.98
N LEU A 200 12.08 -19.66 9.91
CA LEU A 200 11.06 -19.59 8.86
C LEU A 200 11.67 -19.51 7.47
N PHE A 201 12.68 -18.67 7.28
CA PHE A 201 13.40 -18.57 6.01
C PHE A 201 14.05 -19.89 5.60
N ASN A 202 14.75 -20.55 6.53
CA ASN A 202 15.38 -21.84 6.29
C ASN A 202 14.36 -22.92 5.89
N LYS A 203 13.19 -22.93 6.54
CA LYS A 203 12.08 -23.84 6.17
C LYS A 203 11.56 -23.54 4.77
N ALA A 204 11.34 -22.27 4.44
CA ALA A 204 10.83 -21.86 3.13
C ALA A 204 11.77 -22.27 1.99
N GLN A 205 13.09 -22.15 2.17
CA GLN A 205 14.08 -22.55 1.15
C GLN A 205 14.13 -24.06 0.91
N ASN A 206 13.93 -24.87 1.96
CA ASN A 206 13.94 -26.33 1.85
C ASN A 206 12.71 -26.90 1.13
N VAL A 207 11.59 -26.17 1.11
CA VAL A 207 10.36 -26.58 0.40
C VAL A 207 10.46 -26.34 -1.11
N SER A 208 11.20 -25.30 -1.54
CA SER A 208 11.40 -24.99 -2.96
C SER A 208 12.40 -25.90 -3.71
N CYS A 209 13.12 -26.78 -2.99
CA CYS A 209 14.18 -27.63 -3.54
C CYS A 209 13.81 -29.13 -3.65
N ASN A 210 12.56 -29.51 -3.36
CA ASN A 210 12.03 -30.87 -3.48
C ASN A 210 10.87 -30.90 -4.49
#